data_AF-A0A5J4Y3P3-F1
#
_entry.id   AF-A0A5J4Y3P3-F1
#
_cell.length_a   1.000
_cell.length_b   1.000
_cell.length_c   1.000
_cell.angle_alpha   90.00
_cell.angle_beta   90.00
_cell.angle_gamma   90.00
#
_symmetry.space_group_name_H-M   'P 1'
#
loop_
_entity.id
_entity.type
_entity.pdbx_description
1 polymer ?
#
loop_
_entity_poly.entity_id
_entity_poly.type
_entity_poly.pdbx_seq_one_letter_code
_entity_poly.pdbx_strand_id
1 'polypeptide(L)'
;MDRQKQEGSEEATKEQSVSVQEQSVNAQELQSSQLALPKPLPPLRALDLAQGPSQPAQIQGHQVDAAYAELVEKLRDIVHKLQEQGHSPELNAQLEQQCSIMAHFMRGTVLGNADNLRKLYMVNMNPEAWDENELLYRSPQHWQAVTDSLDLTPQQREEIVRLRATSLAKQADNQAQWHQICTAIAQATEYDPAKPEMQPVLALDAQRLAALKANLRRGQTIWLELYEQIFGRVWTKMQYAQAVITSGPHHVDALAIASCVAQQQQQQLHSISGDSVIL
;
A
#
# COMPACT_ATOMS: atom_id res chain seq x y z
N MET A 1 -64.53 -51.26 7.57
CA MET A 1 -64.68 -50.10 8.44
C MET A 1 -63.45 -50.09 9.32
N ASP A 2 -62.43 -49.36 8.87
CA ASP A 2 -62.05 -48.05 9.42
C ASP A 2 -60.94 -48.26 10.46
N ARG A 3 -59.69 -48.05 10.05
CA ARG A 3 -58.92 -46.80 10.22
C ARG A 3 -58.30 -46.72 11.61
N GLN A 4 -56.97 -46.92 11.65
CA GLN A 4 -55.94 -46.09 12.30
C GLN A 4 -54.70 -46.97 12.52
N LYS A 5 -53.80 -47.00 11.53
CA LYS A 5 -52.55 -46.23 11.45
C LYS A 5 -51.56 -46.58 12.58
N GLN A 6 -50.71 -47.56 12.28
CA GLN A 6 -49.38 -47.73 12.85
C GLN A 6 -48.50 -46.59 12.35
N GLU A 7 -47.95 -45.78 13.25
CA GLU A 7 -46.80 -44.92 12.96
C GLU A 7 -45.56 -45.65 13.49
N GLY A 8 -44.72 -46.04 12.54
CA GLY A 8 -43.42 -46.63 12.76
C GLY A 8 -42.40 -45.57 13.13
N SER A 9 -41.58 -45.94 14.10
CA SER A 9 -40.39 -45.26 14.58
C SER A 9 -39.30 -45.27 13.50
N GLU A 10 -39.06 -44.13 12.85
CA GLU A 10 -37.85 -43.84 12.08
C GLU A 10 -37.47 -42.37 12.28
N GLU A 11 -36.57 -42.08 13.20
CA GLU A 11 -35.80 -40.84 13.18
C GLU A 11 -34.40 -41.09 13.77
N ALA A 12 -33.59 -41.77 12.96
CA ALA A 12 -32.16 -41.87 13.13
C ALA A 12 -31.49 -40.80 12.24
N THR A 13 -30.81 -39.87 12.91
CA THR A 13 -29.54 -39.25 12.51
C THR A 13 -29.25 -39.12 11.02
N LYS A 14 -29.53 -37.94 10.45
CA LYS A 14 -28.92 -37.44 9.21
C LYS A 14 -28.24 -36.10 9.46
N GLU A 15 -27.18 -36.16 10.25
CA GLU A 15 -26.03 -35.27 10.07
C GLU A 15 -25.09 -35.92 9.05
N GLN A 16 -24.25 -35.11 8.39
CA GLN A 16 -23.27 -35.46 7.35
C GLN A 16 -23.84 -35.67 5.94
N SER A 17 -23.69 -34.64 5.11
CA SER A 17 -22.94 -34.69 3.83
C SER A 17 -23.14 -33.38 3.06
N VAL A 18 -22.61 -32.27 3.58
CA VAL A 18 -22.26 -31.10 2.76
C VAL A 18 -20.89 -30.66 3.23
N SER A 19 -19.87 -31.39 2.78
CA SER A 19 -18.47 -31.05 2.99
C SER A 19 -17.76 -31.02 1.65
N VAL A 20 -16.90 -30.03 1.48
CA VAL A 20 -15.80 -29.98 0.52
C VAL A 20 -16.22 -29.72 -0.94
N GLN A 21 -16.70 -28.51 -1.23
CA GLN A 21 -16.52 -27.95 -2.58
C GLN A 21 -16.45 -26.41 -2.65
N GLU A 22 -16.78 -25.68 -1.57
CA GLU A 22 -16.67 -24.21 -1.55
C GLU A 22 -15.40 -23.65 -0.87
N GLN A 23 -14.58 -24.50 -0.25
CA GLN A 23 -13.30 -24.07 0.37
C GLN A 23 -12.07 -24.24 -0.54
N SER A 24 -12.24 -24.80 -1.74
CA SER A 24 -11.14 -25.10 -2.66
C SER A 24 -10.82 -23.98 -3.65
N VAL A 25 -11.67 -22.94 -3.75
CA VAL A 25 -11.51 -21.87 -4.74
C VAL A 25 -10.58 -20.74 -4.24
N ASN A 26 -10.38 -20.61 -2.93
CA ASN A 26 -9.58 -19.50 -2.36
C ASN A 26 -8.06 -19.73 -2.26
N ALA A 27 -7.55 -20.94 -2.54
CA ALA A 27 -6.12 -21.23 -2.42
C ALA A 27 -5.33 -21.03 -3.73
N GLN A 28 -5.98 -21.11 -4.90
CA GLN A 28 -5.32 -20.97 -6.20
C GLN A 28 -5.22 -19.52 -6.71
N GLU A 29 -6.07 -18.60 -6.24
CA GLU A 29 -5.93 -17.16 -6.56
C GLU A 29 -4.78 -16.49 -5.80
N LEU A 30 -4.30 -17.08 -4.70
CA LEU A 30 -3.19 -16.54 -3.89
C LEU A 30 -1.79 -16.94 -4.41
N GLN A 31 -1.69 -17.89 -5.35
CA GLN A 31 -0.42 -18.34 -5.93
C GLN A 31 -0.09 -17.70 -7.30
N SER A 32 -1.00 -16.91 -7.87
CA SER A 32 -0.86 -16.36 -9.24
C SER A 32 -0.28 -14.95 -9.31
N SER A 33 0.08 -14.33 -8.17
CA SER A 33 0.63 -12.96 -8.13
C SER A 33 2.17 -12.91 -8.24
N GLN A 34 2.78 -13.79 -9.03
CA GLN A 34 3.98 -13.38 -9.78
C GLN A 34 3.48 -12.75 -11.08
N LEU A 35 2.93 -11.54 -10.97
CA LEU A 35 2.78 -10.66 -12.12
C LEU A 35 4.20 -10.45 -12.65
N ALA A 36 4.52 -11.12 -13.75
CA ALA A 36 5.74 -10.87 -14.49
C ALA A 36 5.80 -9.36 -14.74
N LEU A 37 6.82 -8.71 -14.15
CA LEU A 37 7.10 -7.30 -14.40
C LEU A 37 7.21 -7.13 -15.93
N PRO A 38 6.38 -6.27 -16.56
CA PRO A 38 6.54 -5.98 -17.96
C PRO A 38 7.95 -5.44 -18.20
N LYS A 39 8.51 -5.76 -19.38
CA LYS A 39 9.87 -5.37 -19.79
C LYS A 39 10.15 -3.90 -19.47
N PRO A 40 11.37 -3.55 -19.02
CA PRO A 40 11.74 -2.17 -18.71
C PRO A 40 11.46 -1.26 -19.91
N LEU A 41 10.69 -0.22 -19.67
CA LEU A 41 10.36 0.80 -20.67
C LEU A 41 11.58 1.71 -20.92
N PRO A 42 11.71 2.25 -22.14
CA PRO A 42 12.74 3.25 -22.42
C PRO A 42 12.61 4.44 -21.46
N PRO A 43 13.73 5.03 -21.00
CA PRO A 43 13.70 6.16 -20.08
C PRO A 43 12.93 7.33 -20.69
N LEU A 44 11.92 7.83 -19.98
CA LEU A 44 11.20 9.07 -20.33
C LEU A 44 12.18 10.25 -20.23
N ARG A 45 12.94 10.52 -21.31
CA ARG A 45 13.88 11.65 -21.40
C ARG A 45 13.22 13.00 -21.71
N ALA A 46 11.89 13.09 -21.80
CA ALA A 46 11.21 14.34 -22.13
C ALA A 46 9.87 14.48 -21.37
N LEU A 47 9.95 14.80 -20.09
CA LEU A 47 8.85 15.47 -19.37
C LEU A 47 9.46 16.66 -18.64
N ASP A 48 9.95 17.62 -19.43
CA ASP A 48 10.25 18.96 -18.95
C ASP A 48 8.89 19.65 -18.77
N LEU A 49 8.32 19.48 -17.57
CA LEU A 49 7.08 20.11 -17.15
C LEU A 49 7.35 21.60 -16.92
N ALA A 50 7.46 22.36 -18.01
CA ALA A 50 7.56 23.80 -17.97
C ALA A 50 6.35 24.41 -17.21
N GLN A 51 6.68 24.93 -16.03
CA GLN A 51 6.11 26.10 -15.33
C GLN A 51 4.59 26.34 -15.48
N GLY A 52 3.84 25.89 -14.47
CA GLY A 52 2.59 26.52 -14.04
C GLY A 52 2.84 27.44 -12.84
N PRO A 53 2.04 28.50 -12.63
CA PRO A 53 2.35 29.55 -11.67
C PRO A 53 2.12 29.10 -10.22
N SER A 54 2.99 29.61 -9.34
CA SER A 54 2.96 29.47 -7.89
C SER A 54 3.33 28.09 -7.35
N GLN A 55 4.63 27.78 -7.40
CA GLN A 55 5.23 26.82 -6.47
C GLN A 55 4.90 27.29 -5.04
N PRO A 56 4.21 26.50 -4.19
CA PRO A 56 4.36 26.70 -2.76
C PRO A 56 5.86 26.54 -2.47
N ALA A 57 6.42 27.46 -1.69
CA ALA A 57 7.86 27.54 -1.41
C ALA A 57 8.48 26.14 -1.33
N GLN A 58 9.43 25.85 -2.23
CA GLN A 58 10.16 24.58 -2.22
C GLN A 58 10.83 24.44 -0.84
N ILE A 59 10.21 23.66 0.04
CA ILE A 59 10.85 23.25 1.28
C ILE A 59 12.03 22.39 0.84
N GLN A 60 13.25 22.89 1.07
CA GLN A 60 14.47 22.15 0.75
C GLN A 60 14.43 20.80 1.47
N GLY A 61 14.84 19.70 0.81
CA GLY A 61 14.73 18.34 1.37
C GLY A 61 15.30 18.21 2.79
N HIS A 62 16.40 18.89 3.09
CA HIS A 62 17.01 18.91 4.42
C HIS A 62 16.11 19.48 5.54
N GLN A 63 15.17 20.36 5.23
CA GLN A 63 14.21 20.89 6.21
C GLN A 63 13.09 19.88 6.50
N VAL A 64 12.76 19.00 5.54
CA VAL A 64 11.76 17.95 5.73
C VAL A 64 12.31 16.85 6.62
N ASP A 65 13.56 16.43 6.41
CA ASP A 65 14.19 15.38 7.21
C ASP A 65 14.38 15.80 8.67
N ALA A 66 14.82 17.05 8.91
CA ALA A 66 14.97 17.59 10.26
C ALA A 66 13.62 17.68 11.00
N ALA A 67 12.57 18.15 10.32
CA ALA A 67 11.23 18.23 10.90
C ALA A 67 10.66 16.84 11.20
N TYR A 68 10.89 15.86 10.33
CA TYR A 68 10.49 14.48 10.57
C TYR A 68 11.21 13.89 11.80
N ALA A 69 12.53 14.07 11.89
CA ALA A 69 13.32 13.60 13.02
C ALA A 69 12.84 14.20 14.36
N GLU A 70 12.52 15.49 14.39
CA GLU A 70 11.97 16.15 15.59
C GLU A 70 10.63 15.52 16.02
N LEU A 71 9.76 15.21 15.07
CA LEU A 71 8.48 14.55 15.35
C LEU A 71 8.66 13.10 15.83
N VAL A 72 9.63 12.37 15.28
CA VAL A 72 9.99 11.01 15.73
C VAL A 72 10.47 11.03 17.18
N GLU A 73 11.35 11.97 17.54
CA GLU A 73 11.86 12.06 18.92
C GLU A 73 10.76 12.43 19.92
N LYS A 74 9.83 13.33 19.56
CA LYS A 74 8.65 13.62 20.40
C LYS A 74 7.78 12.38 20.63
N LEU A 75 7.55 11.57 19.58
CA LEU A 75 6.82 10.31 19.72
C LEU A 75 7.59 9.33 20.60
N ARG A 76 8.91 9.21 20.43
CA ARG A 76 9.79 8.35 21.25
C ARG A 76 9.66 8.70 22.72
N ASP A 77 9.73 9.98 23.07
CA ASP A 77 9.61 10.47 24.45
C ASP A 77 8.25 10.10 25.07
N ILE A 78 7.15 10.25 24.31
CA ILE A 78 5.81 9.92 24.79
C ILE A 78 5.65 8.41 24.98
N VAL A 79 6.10 7.61 24.01
CA VAL A 79 6.05 6.14 24.10
C VAL A 79 6.87 5.65 25.29
N HIS A 80 8.07 6.20 25.49
CA HIS A 80 8.91 5.86 26.64
C HIS A 80 8.22 6.19 27.98
N LYS A 81 7.60 7.37 28.11
CA LYS A 81 6.82 7.73 29.31
C LYS A 81 5.63 6.79 29.54
N LEU A 82 4.91 6.40 28.49
CA LEU A 82 3.80 5.45 28.59
C LEU A 82 4.28 4.07 29.06
N GLN A 83 5.47 3.64 28.63
CA GLN A 83 6.07 2.37 29.05
C GLN A 83 6.57 2.41 30.50
N GLU A 84 7.16 3.51 30.95
CA GLU A 84 7.70 3.64 32.31
C GLU A 84 6.66 4.00 33.37
N GLN A 85 5.76 4.92 33.05
CA GLN A 85 4.81 5.51 34.00
C GLN A 85 3.42 4.87 33.91
N GLY A 86 3.21 4.02 32.91
CA GLY A 86 1.92 3.39 32.61
C GLY A 86 0.98 4.29 31.81
N HIS A 87 -0.19 3.74 31.48
CA HIS A 87 -1.19 4.43 30.67
C HIS A 87 -1.95 5.48 31.49
N SER A 88 -1.67 6.77 31.23
CA SER A 88 -2.50 7.87 31.72
C SER A 88 -3.36 8.47 30.60
N PRO A 89 -4.58 8.97 30.88
CA PRO A 89 -5.40 9.64 29.88
C PRO A 89 -4.70 10.80 29.20
N GLU A 90 -3.86 11.53 29.96
CA GLU A 90 -3.10 12.67 29.45
C GLU A 90 -2.02 12.24 28.45
N LEU A 91 -1.23 11.21 28.77
CA LEU A 91 -0.20 10.70 27.86
C LEU A 91 -0.81 10.08 26.61
N ASN A 92 -1.96 9.41 26.73
CA ASN A 92 -2.69 8.89 25.57
C ASN A 92 -3.20 10.03 24.66
N ALA A 93 -3.70 11.12 25.23
CA ALA A 93 -4.11 12.30 24.45
C ALA A 93 -2.91 12.96 23.75
N GLN A 94 -1.75 13.05 24.43
CA GLN A 94 -0.52 13.54 23.82
C GLN A 94 -0.07 12.65 22.66
N LEU A 95 -0.13 11.32 22.84
CA LEU A 95 0.17 10.34 21.79
C LEU A 95 -0.75 10.52 20.58
N GLU A 96 -2.06 10.60 20.79
CA GLU A 96 -3.04 10.83 19.73
C GLU A 96 -2.76 12.12 18.96
N GLN A 97 -2.48 13.21 19.67
CA GLN A 97 -2.15 14.50 19.07
C GLN A 97 -0.87 14.42 18.23
N GLN A 98 0.21 13.85 18.76
CA GLN A 98 1.47 13.73 18.03
C GLN A 98 1.34 12.79 16.83
N CYS A 99 0.59 11.69 16.96
CA CYS A 99 0.30 10.81 15.83
C CYS A 99 -0.47 11.54 14.72
N SER A 100 -1.43 12.41 15.09
CA SER A 100 -2.17 13.24 14.14
C SER A 100 -1.26 14.25 13.43
N ILE A 101 -0.40 14.95 14.17
CA ILE A 101 0.59 15.88 13.60
C ILE A 101 1.52 15.14 12.63
N MET A 102 2.04 13.98 13.03
CA MET A 102 2.89 13.16 12.17
C MET A 102 2.16 12.70 10.90
N ALA A 103 0.92 12.24 11.01
CA ALA A 103 0.12 11.84 9.85
C ALA A 103 -0.14 13.00 8.88
N HIS A 104 -0.45 14.19 9.42
CA HIS A 104 -0.61 15.41 8.62
C HIS A 104 0.70 15.81 7.93
N PHE A 105 1.81 15.74 8.66
CA PHE A 105 3.14 15.99 8.11
C PHE A 105 3.43 15.04 6.95
N MET A 106 3.37 13.71 7.16
CA MET A 106 3.63 12.72 6.11
C MET A 106 2.70 12.89 4.90
N ARG A 107 1.42 13.19 5.14
CA ARG A 107 0.48 13.44 4.04
C ARG A 107 0.87 14.67 3.22
N GLY A 108 1.31 15.75 3.87
CA GLY A 108 1.69 17.00 3.19
C GLY A 108 3.04 16.94 2.50
N THR A 109 4.07 16.45 3.18
CA THR A 109 5.46 16.52 2.73
C THR A 109 5.90 15.33 1.89
N VAL A 110 5.41 14.13 2.20
CA VAL A 110 5.82 12.89 1.53
C VAL A 110 4.84 12.55 0.41
N LEU A 111 3.54 12.53 0.74
CA LEU A 111 2.51 12.08 -0.19
C LEU A 111 1.95 13.22 -1.05
N GLY A 112 2.01 14.47 -0.57
CA GLY A 112 1.51 15.66 -1.26
C GLY A 112 2.55 16.34 -2.15
N ASN A 113 3.84 16.04 -1.97
CA ASN A 113 4.90 16.57 -2.82
C ASN A 113 5.01 15.75 -4.11
N ALA A 114 4.85 16.41 -5.26
CA ALA A 114 4.85 15.76 -6.56
C ALA A 114 6.18 15.04 -6.87
N ASP A 115 7.32 15.55 -6.40
CA ASP A 115 8.64 14.95 -6.62
C ASP A 115 8.82 13.70 -5.74
N ASN A 116 8.44 13.76 -4.46
CA ASN A 116 8.50 12.60 -3.56
C ASN A 116 7.52 11.50 -3.98
N LEU A 117 6.33 11.89 -4.42
CA LEU A 117 5.35 10.99 -4.97
C LEU A 117 5.85 10.37 -6.29
N ARG A 118 6.48 11.17 -7.16
CA ARG A 118 7.12 10.67 -8.38
C ARG A 118 8.24 9.68 -8.05
N LYS A 119 9.07 9.94 -7.04
CA LYS A 119 10.08 9.01 -6.53
C LYS A 119 9.42 7.69 -6.10
N LEU A 120 8.36 7.74 -5.28
CA LEU A 120 7.57 6.57 -4.87
C LEU A 120 6.97 5.78 -6.05
N TYR A 121 6.45 6.48 -7.07
CA TYR A 121 5.92 5.84 -8.28
C TYR A 121 7.00 5.21 -9.15
N MET A 122 8.08 5.94 -9.41
CA MET A 122 9.15 5.48 -10.30
C MET A 122 9.90 4.30 -9.72
N VAL A 123 10.11 4.24 -8.40
CA VAL A 123 10.71 3.08 -7.72
C VAL A 123 9.86 1.82 -7.89
N ASN A 124 8.54 1.94 -7.86
CA ASN A 124 7.64 0.79 -8.05
C ASN A 124 7.43 0.43 -9.53
N MET A 125 7.60 1.39 -10.45
CA MET A 125 7.33 1.20 -11.89
C MET A 125 8.57 0.91 -12.73
N ASN A 126 9.76 1.32 -12.29
CA ASN A 126 11.03 1.06 -12.97
C ASN A 126 12.18 0.93 -11.93
N PRO A 127 12.20 -0.18 -11.16
CA PRO A 127 13.20 -0.39 -10.12
C PRO A 127 14.64 -0.42 -10.66
N GLU A 128 14.82 -0.73 -11.94
CA GLU A 128 16.13 -0.78 -12.62
C GLU A 128 16.71 0.60 -12.97
N ALA A 129 15.89 1.65 -12.97
CA ALA A 129 16.30 3.01 -13.34
C ALA A 129 16.78 3.87 -12.15
N TRP A 130 16.94 3.27 -10.98
CA TRP A 130 17.27 3.97 -9.74
C TRP A 130 18.63 3.54 -9.18
N ASP A 131 19.35 4.52 -8.64
CA ASP A 131 20.64 4.31 -7.99
C ASP A 131 20.48 3.36 -6.81
N GLU A 132 21.26 2.28 -6.78
CA GLU A 132 21.25 1.26 -5.73
C GLU A 132 21.41 1.89 -4.34
N ASN A 133 22.10 3.04 -4.25
CA ASN A 133 22.27 3.73 -2.98
C ASN A 133 20.98 4.36 -2.42
N GLU A 134 20.03 4.82 -3.24
CA GLU A 134 18.71 5.26 -2.74
C GLU A 134 17.77 4.06 -2.45
N LEU A 135 18.08 2.88 -3.01
CA LEU A 135 17.32 1.62 -2.83
C LEU A 135 17.80 0.78 -1.63
N LEU A 136 19.04 0.95 -1.16
CA LEU A 136 19.62 0.25 0.01
C LEU A 136 18.76 0.35 1.29
N TYR A 137 17.92 1.37 1.38
CA TYR A 137 17.10 1.73 2.55
C TYR A 137 15.73 1.03 2.61
N ARG A 138 15.47 0.09 1.70
CA ARG A 138 14.25 -0.74 1.66
C ARG A 138 14.59 -2.24 1.79
N SER A 139 15.57 -2.58 2.62
CA SER A 139 15.85 -4.00 2.84
C SER A 139 14.59 -4.68 3.39
N PRO A 140 14.15 -5.83 2.84
CA PRO A 140 13.03 -6.57 3.39
C PRO A 140 13.19 -6.86 4.89
N GLN A 141 14.43 -6.99 5.36
CA GLN A 141 14.77 -7.16 6.78
C GLN A 141 14.41 -5.96 7.65
N HIS A 142 14.56 -4.72 7.15
CA HIS A 142 14.18 -3.52 7.89
C HIS A 142 12.67 -3.49 8.14
N TRP A 143 11.86 -3.67 7.08
CA TRP A 143 10.40 -3.66 7.21
C TRP A 143 9.88 -4.88 7.97
N GLN A 144 10.61 -6.00 7.93
CA GLN A 144 10.34 -7.15 8.77
C GLN A 144 10.50 -6.80 10.25
N ALA A 145 11.62 -6.18 10.65
CA ALA A 145 11.83 -5.74 12.02
C ALA A 145 10.79 -4.70 12.50
N VAL A 146 10.40 -3.77 11.61
CA VAL A 146 9.29 -2.84 11.90
C VAL A 146 7.99 -3.61 12.10
N THR A 147 7.67 -4.59 11.25
CA THR A 147 6.44 -5.38 11.35
C THR A 147 6.38 -6.20 12.64
N ASP A 148 7.52 -6.77 13.04
CA ASP A 148 7.63 -7.60 14.25
C ASP A 148 7.46 -6.79 15.54
N SER A 149 7.78 -5.48 15.52
CA SER A 149 7.61 -4.61 16.69
C SER A 149 6.17 -4.18 16.96
N LEU A 150 5.23 -4.43 16.02
CA LEU A 150 3.85 -3.95 16.11
C LEU A 150 2.91 -4.86 16.90
N ASP A 151 3.36 -6.07 17.27
CA ASP A 151 2.57 -7.06 18.00
C ASP A 151 1.12 -7.18 17.47
N LEU A 152 1.00 -7.39 16.15
CA LEU A 152 -0.30 -7.39 15.46
C LEU A 152 -1.13 -8.61 15.84
N THR A 153 -2.39 -8.38 16.22
CA THR A 153 -3.34 -9.47 16.49
C THR A 153 -3.69 -10.25 15.21
N PRO A 154 -4.16 -11.51 15.31
CA PRO A 154 -4.57 -12.29 14.13
C PRO A 154 -5.59 -11.54 13.25
N GLN A 155 -6.59 -10.91 13.87
CA GLN A 155 -7.60 -10.12 13.16
C GLN A 155 -7.01 -8.91 12.44
N GLN A 156 -6.07 -8.19 13.06
CA GLN A 156 -5.36 -7.08 12.40
C GLN A 156 -4.55 -7.58 11.20
N ARG A 157 -3.89 -8.73 11.33
CA ARG A 157 -3.09 -9.32 10.25
C ARG A 157 -3.95 -9.71 9.05
N GLU A 158 -5.08 -10.38 9.28
CA GLU A 158 -6.05 -10.72 8.23
C GLU A 158 -6.56 -9.47 7.51
N GLU A 159 -6.93 -8.43 8.25
CA GLU A 159 -7.41 -7.18 7.67
C GLU A 159 -6.32 -6.46 6.85
N ILE A 160 -5.08 -6.42 7.34
CA ILE A 160 -3.94 -5.85 6.61
C ILE A 160 -3.70 -6.61 5.29
N VAL A 161 -3.77 -7.94 5.30
CA VAL A 161 -3.61 -8.75 4.08
C VAL A 161 -4.73 -8.49 3.08
N ARG A 162 -5.99 -8.38 3.55
CA ARG A 162 -7.14 -8.02 2.72
C ARG A 162 -7.00 -6.63 2.09
N LEU A 163 -6.59 -5.63 2.88
CA LEU A 163 -6.35 -4.26 2.41
C LEU A 163 -5.21 -4.21 1.40
N ARG A 164 -4.12 -4.96 1.63
CA ARG A 164 -3.02 -5.09 0.69
C ARG A 164 -3.49 -5.66 -0.64
N ALA A 165 -4.20 -6.79 -0.64
CA ALA A 165 -4.70 -7.42 -1.86
C ALA A 165 -5.59 -6.45 -2.66
N THR A 166 -6.49 -5.74 -1.97
CA THR A 166 -7.37 -4.73 -2.58
C THR A 166 -6.57 -3.57 -3.19
N SER A 167 -5.57 -3.05 -2.46
CA SER A 167 -4.73 -1.94 -2.94
C SER A 167 -3.90 -2.36 -4.15
N LEU A 168 -3.28 -3.54 -4.12
CA LEU A 168 -2.51 -4.08 -5.24
C LEU A 168 -3.36 -4.29 -6.49
N ALA A 169 -4.58 -4.81 -6.35
CA ALA A 169 -5.51 -4.93 -7.48
C ALA A 169 -5.85 -3.56 -8.10
N LYS A 170 -6.18 -2.57 -7.27
CA LYS A 170 -6.43 -1.19 -7.74
C LYS A 170 -5.18 -0.58 -8.42
N GLN A 171 -3.98 -0.86 -7.90
CA GLN A 171 -2.72 -0.39 -8.48
C GLN A 171 -2.45 -1.03 -9.84
N ALA A 172 -2.68 -2.35 -9.99
CA ALA A 172 -2.53 -3.06 -11.25
C ALA A 172 -3.46 -2.47 -12.33
N ASP A 173 -4.73 -2.22 -12.01
CA ASP A 173 -5.68 -1.57 -12.93
C ASP A 173 -5.23 -0.15 -13.32
N ASN A 174 -4.76 0.62 -12.34
CA ASN A 174 -4.26 1.98 -12.57
C ASN A 174 -3.01 1.96 -13.48
N GLN A 175 -2.11 1.00 -13.26
CA GLN A 175 -0.90 0.81 -14.04
C GLN A 175 -1.22 0.37 -15.47
N ALA A 176 -2.20 -0.52 -15.67
CA ALA A 176 -2.65 -0.91 -17.01
C ALA A 176 -3.18 0.29 -17.81
N GLN A 177 -4.00 1.14 -17.18
CA GLN A 177 -4.48 2.39 -17.79
C GLN A 177 -3.33 3.35 -18.11
N TRP A 178 -2.36 3.50 -17.20
CA TRP A 178 -1.17 4.31 -17.44
C TRP A 178 -0.40 3.84 -18.68
N HIS A 179 -0.16 2.53 -18.80
CA HIS A 179 0.53 1.94 -19.96
C HIS A 179 -0.21 2.23 -21.27
N GLN A 180 -1.53 2.10 -21.28
CA GLN A 180 -2.36 2.41 -22.45
C GLN A 180 -2.23 3.88 -22.86
N ILE A 181 -2.29 4.81 -21.90
CA ILE A 181 -2.18 6.25 -22.15
C ILE A 181 -0.77 6.60 -22.67
N CYS A 182 0.28 6.09 -22.03
CA CYS A 182 1.66 6.34 -22.46
C CYS A 182 1.94 5.76 -23.84
N THR A 183 1.42 4.57 -24.15
CA THR A 183 1.55 3.97 -25.50
C THR A 183 0.85 4.84 -26.55
N ALA A 184 -0.37 5.34 -26.24
CA ALA A 184 -1.10 6.23 -27.14
C ALA A 184 -0.39 7.57 -27.37
N ILE A 185 0.30 8.11 -26.35
CA ILE A 185 1.13 9.32 -26.48
C ILE A 185 2.39 9.03 -27.32
N ALA A 186 3.09 7.93 -27.06
CA ALA A 186 4.30 7.56 -27.79
C ALA A 186 4.04 7.25 -29.27
N GLN A 187 2.88 6.72 -29.61
CA GLN A 187 2.47 6.53 -31.01
C GLN A 187 2.19 7.85 -31.74
N ALA A 188 2.04 8.96 -31.02
CA ALA A 188 1.77 10.28 -31.60
C ALA A 188 3.06 11.09 -31.89
N THR A 189 4.26 10.59 -31.61
CA THR A 189 5.51 11.39 -31.70
C THR A 189 6.16 11.50 -33.09
N GLU A 190 5.41 11.59 -34.18
CA GLU A 190 5.94 11.96 -35.51
C GLU A 190 5.17 13.12 -36.13
N TYR A 191 5.26 14.31 -35.53
CA TYR A 191 4.39 15.42 -35.91
C TYR A 191 5.08 16.79 -35.84
N ASP A 192 4.94 17.57 -36.92
CA ASP A 192 5.40 18.95 -37.05
C ASP A 192 4.30 19.92 -36.55
N PRO A 193 4.48 20.59 -35.40
CA PRO A 193 3.46 21.43 -34.78
C PRO A 193 3.15 22.72 -35.55
N ALA A 194 3.92 23.05 -36.61
CA ALA A 194 3.71 24.27 -37.40
C ALA A 194 2.57 24.16 -38.42
N LYS A 195 1.99 22.98 -38.63
CA LYS A 195 0.94 22.76 -39.64
C LYS A 195 -0.46 22.95 -39.05
N PRO A 196 -1.35 23.75 -39.68
CA PRO A 196 -2.71 24.00 -39.17
C PRO A 196 -3.61 22.75 -39.13
N GLU A 197 -3.29 21.73 -39.92
CA GLU A 197 -3.94 20.40 -39.92
C GLU A 197 -3.73 19.63 -38.61
N MET A 198 -2.85 20.12 -37.73
CA MET A 198 -2.44 19.49 -36.47
C MET A 198 -3.24 19.93 -35.25
N GLN A 199 -4.09 20.96 -35.38
CA GLN A 199 -5.04 21.38 -34.33
C GLN A 199 -5.83 20.21 -33.69
N PRO A 200 -6.45 19.28 -34.45
CA PRO A 200 -7.12 18.13 -33.85
C PRO A 200 -6.17 17.15 -33.15
N VAL A 201 -4.92 17.03 -33.61
CA VAL A 201 -3.88 16.18 -32.99
C VAL A 201 -3.44 16.79 -31.65
N LEU A 202 -3.21 18.09 -31.60
CA LEU A 202 -2.86 18.83 -30.37
C LEU A 202 -3.99 18.76 -29.33
N ALA A 203 -5.25 18.83 -29.76
CA ALA A 203 -6.41 18.66 -28.86
C ALA A 203 -6.48 17.24 -28.28
N LEU A 204 -6.18 16.22 -29.09
CA LEU A 204 -6.13 14.83 -28.64
C LEU A 204 -4.98 14.57 -27.67
N ASP A 205 -3.81 15.17 -27.90
CA ASP A 205 -2.65 15.05 -27.00
C ASP A 205 -2.88 15.79 -25.67
N ALA A 206 -3.55 16.95 -25.70
CA ALA A 206 -3.99 17.62 -24.47
C ALA A 206 -4.96 16.75 -23.66
N GLN A 207 -5.88 16.05 -24.33
CA GLN A 207 -6.80 15.10 -23.69
C GLN A 207 -6.05 13.91 -23.08
N ARG A 208 -5.08 13.33 -23.80
CA ARG A 208 -4.23 12.24 -23.30
C ARG A 208 -3.39 12.66 -22.11
N LEU A 209 -2.82 13.86 -22.13
CA LEU A 209 -2.07 14.40 -21.01
C LEU A 209 -2.98 14.66 -19.79
N ALA A 210 -4.21 15.14 -20.00
CA ALA A 210 -5.19 15.28 -18.94
C ALA A 210 -5.57 13.91 -18.33
N ALA A 211 -5.77 12.89 -19.17
CA ALA A 211 -6.01 11.52 -18.73
C ALA A 211 -4.82 10.95 -17.93
N LEU A 212 -3.58 11.21 -18.37
CA LEU A 212 -2.38 10.81 -17.65
C LEU A 212 -2.31 11.47 -16.26
N LYS A 213 -2.56 12.79 -16.19
CA LYS A 213 -2.63 13.51 -14.91
C LYS A 213 -3.71 12.95 -13.97
N ALA A 214 -4.89 12.63 -14.51
CA ALA A 214 -5.97 12.03 -13.74
C ALA A 214 -5.60 10.63 -13.22
N ASN A 215 -4.96 9.80 -14.06
CA ASN A 215 -4.47 8.48 -13.68
C ASN A 215 -3.38 8.55 -12.59
N LEU A 216 -2.44 9.50 -12.67
CA LEU A 216 -1.43 9.71 -11.62
C LEU A 216 -2.06 10.10 -10.28
N ARG A 217 -3.06 11.00 -10.30
CA ARG A 217 -3.83 11.36 -9.11
C ARG A 217 -4.60 10.17 -8.54
N ARG A 218 -5.22 9.35 -9.40
CA ARG A 218 -5.91 8.13 -8.98
C ARG A 218 -4.96 7.16 -8.29
N GLY A 219 -3.77 6.94 -8.85
CA GLY A 219 -2.71 6.21 -8.17
C GLY A 219 -2.47 6.77 -6.77
N GLN A 220 -2.25 8.09 -6.66
CA GLN A 220 -1.92 8.74 -5.39
C GLN A 220 -3.02 8.50 -4.35
N THR A 221 -4.28 8.57 -4.77
CA THR A 221 -5.43 8.26 -3.93
C THR A 221 -5.40 6.81 -3.44
N ILE A 222 -5.06 5.83 -4.29
CA ILE A 222 -4.97 4.41 -3.87
C ILE A 222 -3.93 4.21 -2.76
N TRP A 223 -2.79 4.91 -2.85
CA TRP A 223 -1.76 4.89 -1.82
C TRP A 223 -2.23 5.56 -0.53
N LEU A 224 -2.81 6.75 -0.63
CA LEU A 224 -3.35 7.47 0.53
C LEU A 224 -4.46 6.66 1.24
N GLU A 225 -5.33 6.00 0.48
CA GLU A 225 -6.35 5.10 1.00
C GLU A 225 -5.73 3.97 1.82
N LEU A 226 -4.68 3.29 1.31
CA LEU A 226 -4.03 2.21 2.04
C LEU A 226 -3.45 2.71 3.38
N TYR A 227 -2.78 3.86 3.36
CA TYR A 227 -2.23 4.50 4.57
C TYR A 227 -3.32 4.85 5.57
N GLU A 228 -4.42 5.46 5.11
CA GLU A 228 -5.54 5.83 5.97
C GLU A 228 -6.22 4.60 6.59
N GLN A 229 -6.39 3.52 5.82
CA GLN A 229 -7.00 2.30 6.35
C GLN A 229 -6.09 1.65 7.39
N ILE A 230 -4.81 1.43 7.09
CA ILE A 230 -3.90 0.74 8.02
C ILE A 230 -3.63 1.60 9.26
N PHE A 231 -3.17 2.84 9.09
CA PHE A 231 -2.73 3.68 10.22
C PHE A 231 -3.91 4.35 10.96
N GLY A 232 -5.00 4.60 10.25
CA GLY A 232 -6.17 5.28 10.79
C GLY A 232 -7.21 4.35 11.39
N ARG A 233 -7.28 3.08 10.94
CA ARG A 233 -8.36 2.16 11.35
C ARG A 233 -7.87 0.84 11.92
N VAL A 234 -6.84 0.23 11.33
CA VAL A 234 -6.39 -1.10 11.79
C VAL A 234 -5.47 -0.98 13.00
N TRP A 235 -4.51 -0.06 12.96
CA TRP A 235 -3.54 0.13 14.03
C TRP A 235 -4.07 0.99 15.16
N THR A 236 -3.63 0.66 16.37
CA THR A 236 -3.70 1.59 17.50
C THR A 236 -2.69 2.73 17.31
N LYS A 237 -2.88 3.83 18.05
CA LYS A 237 -1.90 4.93 18.06
C LYS A 237 -0.54 4.51 18.56
N MET A 238 -0.49 3.59 19.52
CA MET A 238 0.76 3.01 20.01
C MET A 238 1.49 2.25 18.90
N GLN A 239 0.78 1.39 18.17
CA GLN A 239 1.36 0.65 17.04
C GLN A 239 1.87 1.59 15.94
N TYR A 240 1.09 2.62 15.60
CA TYR A 240 1.54 3.62 14.62
C TYR A 240 2.78 4.38 15.09
N ALA A 241 2.83 4.83 16.35
CA ALA A 241 4.01 5.48 16.91
C ALA A 241 5.22 4.55 16.91
N GLN A 242 5.04 3.28 17.29
CA GLN A 242 6.11 2.28 17.25
C GLN A 242 6.63 2.06 15.83
N ALA A 243 5.75 2.00 14.83
CA ALA A 243 6.14 1.89 13.43
C ALA A 243 7.02 3.07 13.00
N VAL A 244 6.62 4.29 13.34
CA VAL A 244 7.34 5.54 13.05
C VAL A 244 8.71 5.59 13.73
N ILE A 245 8.78 5.20 15.01
CA ILE A 245 10.04 5.19 15.77
C ILE A 245 10.99 4.13 15.21
N THR A 246 10.46 2.93 14.90
CA THR A 246 11.26 1.79 14.42
C THR A 246 11.73 1.99 12.98
N SER A 247 10.97 2.72 12.16
CA SER A 247 11.40 3.09 10.80
C SER A 247 12.54 4.12 10.79
N GLY A 248 12.83 4.75 11.94
CA GLY A 248 13.97 5.64 12.11
C GLY A 248 13.86 6.89 11.22
N PRO A 249 14.89 7.25 10.43
CA PRO A 249 14.81 8.41 9.53
C PRO A 249 13.87 8.17 8.34
N HIS A 250 13.36 6.95 8.17
CA HIS A 250 12.52 6.58 7.04
C HIS A 250 11.05 6.80 7.36
N HIS A 251 10.31 7.30 6.37
CA HIS A 251 8.85 7.35 6.45
C HIS A 251 8.27 5.96 6.44
N VAL A 252 7.25 5.72 7.27
CA VAL A 252 6.58 4.41 7.36
C VAL A 252 6.00 4.03 5.99
N ASP A 253 6.34 2.82 5.51
CA ASP A 253 5.82 2.24 4.29
C ASP A 253 4.71 1.22 4.58
N ALA A 254 3.46 1.64 4.40
CA ALA A 254 2.29 0.80 4.66
C ALA A 254 2.25 -0.45 3.78
N LEU A 255 2.72 -0.35 2.53
CA LEU A 255 2.69 -1.49 1.60
C LEU A 255 3.81 -2.49 1.92
N ALA A 256 4.99 -2.01 2.29
CA ALA A 256 6.10 -2.86 2.68
C ALA A 256 5.74 -3.68 3.93
N ILE A 257 5.22 -3.02 4.98
CA ILE A 257 4.76 -3.68 6.20
C ILE A 257 3.64 -4.68 5.89
N ALA A 258 2.64 -4.28 5.10
CA ALA A 258 1.56 -5.20 4.74
C ALA A 258 2.06 -6.42 3.94
N SER A 259 3.14 -6.25 3.17
CA SER A 259 3.77 -7.35 2.44
C SER A 259 4.53 -8.30 3.37
N CYS A 260 5.22 -7.78 4.38
CA CYS A 260 5.81 -8.60 5.45
C CYS A 260 4.72 -9.42 6.19
N VAL A 261 3.60 -8.79 6.56
CA VAL A 261 2.48 -9.49 7.21
C VAL A 261 1.93 -10.64 6.33
N ALA A 262 1.76 -10.38 5.03
CA ALA A 262 1.29 -11.41 4.09
C ALA A 262 2.29 -12.58 3.97
N GLN A 263 3.58 -12.29 3.91
CA GLN A 263 4.64 -13.31 3.85
C GLN A 263 4.67 -14.17 5.11
N GLN A 264 4.55 -13.56 6.30
CA GLN A 264 4.50 -14.28 7.57
C GLN A 264 3.31 -15.25 7.64
N GLN A 265 2.12 -14.82 7.19
CA GLN A 265 0.95 -15.70 7.16
C GLN A 265 1.13 -16.89 6.19
N GLN A 266 1.73 -16.66 5.02
CA GLN A 266 2.02 -17.74 4.08
C GLN A 266 3.01 -18.77 4.67
N GLN A 267 4.06 -18.32 5.34
CA GLN A 267 5.03 -19.20 5.99
C GLN A 267 4.39 -20.06 7.09
N GLN A 268 3.46 -19.50 7.87
CA GLN A 268 2.72 -20.24 8.91
C GLN A 268 1.82 -21.32 8.32
N LEU A 269 1.18 -21.08 7.17
CA LEU A 269 0.35 -22.08 6.49
C LEU A 269 1.20 -23.25 5.95
N HIS A 270 2.42 -22.95 5.46
CA HIS A 270 3.34 -23.97 4.97
C HIS A 270 3.94 -24.82 6.08
N SER A 271 4.24 -24.25 7.26
CA SER A 271 4.75 -25.04 8.39
C SER A 271 3.69 -26.00 8.95
N ILE A 272 2.42 -25.59 9.01
CA ILE A 272 1.32 -26.46 9.46
C ILE A 272 1.07 -27.63 8.48
N SER A 273 1.26 -27.40 7.18
CA SER A 273 1.04 -28.41 6.15
C SER A 273 2.19 -29.43 6.03
N GLY A 274 3.38 -29.09 6.53
CA GLY A 274 4.57 -29.95 6.47
C GLY A 274 4.63 -31.07 7.51
N ASP A 275 3.90 -30.93 8.63
CA ASP A 275 3.96 -31.85 9.77
C ASP A 275 2.91 -32.99 9.73
N SER A 276 2.14 -33.14 8.64
CA SER A 276 1.07 -34.15 8.51
C SER A 276 1.45 -35.44 7.75
N VAL A 277 2.72 -35.81 7.66
CA VAL A 277 3.14 -37.11 7.09
C VAL A 277 4.07 -37.86 8.04
N ILE A 278 3.54 -38.31 9.18
CA ILE A 278 4.03 -39.51 9.87
C ILE A 278 2.80 -40.26 10.43
N LEU A 279 2.25 -41.16 9.61
CA LEU A 279 1.54 -42.35 10.04
C LEU A 279 1.96 -43.52 9.16
#